data_AF-A0A966YR21-F1
#
_entry.id   AF-A0A966YR21-F1
#
_cell.length_a   1.000
_cell.length_b   1.000
_cell.length_c   1.000
_cell.angle_alpha   90.00
_cell.angle_beta   90.00
_cell.angle_gamma   90.00
#
_symmetry.space_group_name_H-M   'P 1'
#
loop_
_entity.id
_entity.type
_entity.pdbx_description
1 polymer ?
#
loop_
_entity_poly.entity_id
_entity_poly.type
_entity_poly.pdbx_seq_one_letter_code
_entity_poly.pdbx_strand_id
1 'polypeptide(L)'
;MAYEMLETLGENRLDRLVIQVGGGALGSAVVSGLQRQLGDTAMPVINAVQPEGNHPLVVAWNRLAAELGDRAPTTNAERATAAKALGRVPAEPRRAMLARLAADPDRYMGPWPTEPASYATGILDDITYDWLPIVDGMLATGGFPLVATDDDFRAAHRLGHTHTSIPVCPTGAAGLGGLLALQRDVAPDLAGERIALVFSGHQRPGDPIPS
;
A
#
# COMPACT_ATOMS: atom_id res chain seq x y z
N MET A 1 -6.23 10.32 12.24
CA MET A 1 -5.12 9.85 11.37
C MET A 1 -4.79 10.79 10.21
N ALA A 2 -5.53 10.85 9.10
CA ALA A 2 -5.11 11.71 7.96
C ALA A 2 -4.98 13.20 8.34
N TYR A 3 -5.91 13.72 9.14
CA TYR A 3 -5.83 15.08 9.69
C TYR A 3 -4.60 15.28 10.59
N GLU A 4 -4.39 14.38 11.55
CA GLU A 4 -3.23 14.42 12.47
C GLU A 4 -1.89 14.32 11.73
N MET A 5 -1.82 13.53 10.65
CA MET A 5 -0.62 13.46 9.80
C MET A 5 -0.30 14.82 9.19
N LEU A 6 -1.30 15.49 8.62
CA LEU A 6 -1.13 16.81 8.00
C LEU A 6 -0.81 17.89 9.04
N GLU A 7 -1.46 17.84 10.20
CA GLU A 7 -1.15 18.72 11.33
C GLU A 7 0.30 18.56 11.79
N THR A 8 0.77 17.32 11.91
CA THR A 8 2.16 17.01 12.30
C THR A 8 3.17 17.48 11.25
N LEU A 9 2.83 17.38 9.96
CA LEU A 9 3.68 17.84 8.86
C LEU A 9 3.79 19.37 8.79
N GLY A 10 2.76 20.09 9.24
CA GLY A 10 2.68 21.55 9.14
C GLY A 10 2.76 21.99 7.67
N GLU A 11 3.70 22.88 7.36
CA GLU A 11 3.92 23.36 5.99
C GLU A 11 4.75 22.39 5.11
N ASN A 12 5.29 21.31 5.70
CA ASN A 12 6.09 20.36 4.94
C ASN A 12 5.22 19.48 4.03
N ARG A 13 5.68 19.29 2.78
CA ARG A 13 5.05 18.33 1.87
C ARG A 13 5.41 16.89 2.22
N LEU A 14 4.40 16.03 2.26
CA LEU A 14 4.57 14.58 2.26
C LEU A 14 4.75 14.08 0.83
N ASP A 15 5.82 13.36 0.55
CA ASP A 15 6.11 12.87 -0.79
C ASP A 15 5.49 11.50 -1.04
N ARG A 16 5.43 10.64 -0.01
CA ARG A 16 4.92 9.27 -0.12
C ARG A 16 4.21 8.79 1.14
N LEU A 17 3.16 8.00 0.94
CA LEU A 17 2.54 7.18 1.97
C LEU A 17 2.71 5.70 1.60
N VAL A 18 3.34 4.93 2.47
CA VAL A 18 3.36 3.46 2.39
C VAL A 18 2.43 2.91 3.46
N ILE A 19 1.41 2.15 3.05
CA ILE A 19 0.32 1.72 3.94
C ILE A 19 -0.03 0.25 3.75
N GLN A 20 -0.09 -0.49 4.84
CA GLN A 20 -0.47 -1.91 4.85
C GLN A 20 -1.95 -2.11 4.58
N VAL A 21 -2.28 -3.15 3.82
CA VAL A 21 -3.65 -3.42 3.37
C VAL A 21 -3.98 -4.92 3.48
N GLY A 22 -4.85 -5.27 4.42
CA GLY A 22 -5.63 -6.51 4.40
C GLY A 22 -6.99 -6.24 3.73
N GLY A 23 -8.05 -6.19 4.53
CA GLY A 23 -9.42 -5.89 4.10
C GLY A 23 -9.65 -4.45 3.60
N GLY A 24 -8.67 -3.55 3.76
CA GLY A 24 -8.67 -2.23 3.12
C GLY A 24 -9.17 -1.07 3.97
N ALA A 25 -9.89 -1.31 5.08
CA ALA A 25 -10.51 -0.23 5.87
C ALA A 25 -9.53 0.86 6.34
N LEU A 26 -8.34 0.48 6.83
CA LEU A 26 -7.31 1.45 7.22
C LEU A 26 -6.81 2.27 6.02
N GLY A 27 -6.46 1.57 4.94
CA GLY A 27 -5.94 2.18 3.72
C GLY A 27 -6.94 3.15 3.10
N SER A 28 -8.19 2.71 2.95
CA SER A 28 -9.28 3.52 2.38
C SER A 28 -9.56 4.76 3.24
N ALA A 29 -9.64 4.62 4.57
CA ALA A 29 -9.88 5.73 5.47
C ALA A 29 -8.77 6.79 5.41
N VAL A 30 -7.49 6.38 5.38
CA VAL A 30 -6.36 7.31 5.29
C VAL A 30 -6.32 8.00 3.93
N VAL A 31 -6.38 7.22 2.84
CA VAL A 31 -6.29 7.75 1.48
C VAL A 31 -7.44 8.72 1.20
N SER A 32 -8.68 8.33 1.51
CA SER A 32 -9.83 9.21 1.33
C SER A 32 -9.82 10.40 2.29
N GLY A 33 -9.20 10.26 3.47
CA GLY A 33 -8.96 11.38 4.38
C GLY A 33 -8.04 12.43 3.76
N LEU A 34 -6.90 11.99 3.21
CA LEU A 34 -5.94 12.86 2.51
C LEU A 34 -6.56 13.53 1.29
N GLN A 35 -7.28 12.78 0.44
CA GLN A 35 -7.94 13.32 -0.76
C GLN A 35 -8.96 14.42 -0.45
N ARG A 36 -9.60 14.39 0.73
CA ARG A 36 -10.55 15.45 1.15
C ARG A 36 -9.85 16.72 1.62
N GLN A 37 -8.60 16.61 2.07
CA GLN A 37 -7.84 17.73 2.64
C GLN A 37 -6.84 18.32 1.64
N LEU A 38 -6.38 17.53 0.68
CA LEU A 38 -5.33 17.90 -0.28
C LEU A 38 -5.90 17.99 -1.69
N GLY A 39 -5.40 18.96 -2.46
CA GLY A 39 -5.58 18.95 -3.92
C GLY A 39 -4.77 17.84 -4.59
N ASP A 40 -5.15 17.47 -5.81
CA ASP A 40 -4.52 16.36 -6.57
C ASP A 40 -2.99 16.47 -6.71
N THR A 41 -2.44 17.69 -6.77
CA THR A 41 -0.99 17.93 -6.88
C THR A 41 -0.25 17.85 -5.54
N ALA A 42 -0.96 18.03 -4.42
CA ALA A 42 -0.41 17.97 -3.07
C ALA A 42 -0.49 16.55 -2.47
N MET A 43 -1.28 15.65 -3.08
CA MET A 43 -1.38 14.26 -2.64
C MET A 43 -0.01 13.54 -2.73
N PRO A 44 0.40 12.85 -1.64
CA PRO A 44 1.60 12.01 -1.65
C PRO A 44 1.40 10.81 -2.57
N VAL A 45 2.49 10.26 -3.11
CA VAL A 45 2.44 8.99 -3.84
C VAL A 45 1.95 7.88 -2.91
N ILE A 46 0.88 7.18 -3.28
CA ILE A 46 0.28 6.13 -2.46
C ILE A 46 0.86 4.77 -2.87
N ASN A 47 1.48 4.07 -1.93
CA ASN A 47 1.86 2.68 -2.11
C ASN A 47 1.18 1.81 -1.05
N ALA A 48 0.23 0.99 -1.49
CA ALA A 48 -0.32 -0.07 -0.65
C ALA A 48 0.69 -1.21 -0.54
N VAL A 49 0.77 -1.91 0.60
CA VAL A 49 1.59 -3.12 0.75
C VAL A 49 0.76 -4.30 1.20
N GLN A 50 1.02 -5.45 0.55
CA GLN A 50 0.48 -6.76 0.90
C GLN A 50 1.60 -7.81 0.94
N PRO A 51 1.42 -8.90 1.71
CA PRO A 51 2.40 -9.98 1.77
C PRO A 51 2.45 -10.82 0.48
N GLU A 52 3.62 -11.41 0.19
CA GLU A 52 3.79 -12.36 -0.92
C GLU A 52 2.77 -13.51 -0.87
N GLY A 53 2.45 -14.01 0.33
CA GLY A 53 1.46 -15.09 0.51
C GLY A 53 -0.01 -14.68 0.42
N ASN A 54 -0.34 -13.39 0.31
CA ASN A 54 -1.72 -12.91 0.20
C ASN A 54 -1.80 -11.47 -0.32
N HIS A 55 -2.04 -11.29 -1.61
CA HIS A 55 -2.06 -9.95 -2.22
C HIS A 55 -3.17 -9.74 -3.26
N PRO A 56 -4.46 -9.89 -2.87
CA PRO A 56 -5.58 -9.76 -3.80
C PRO A 56 -5.72 -8.35 -4.41
N LEU A 57 -5.36 -7.27 -3.69
CA LEU A 57 -5.32 -5.91 -4.26
C LEU A 57 -4.22 -5.76 -5.32
N VAL A 58 -3.06 -6.40 -5.13
CA VAL A 58 -2.01 -6.42 -6.17
C VAL A 58 -2.52 -7.13 -7.42
N VAL A 59 -3.22 -8.25 -7.29
CA VAL A 59 -3.80 -8.98 -8.43
C VAL A 59 -4.82 -8.10 -9.17
N ALA A 60 -5.71 -7.44 -8.45
CA ALA A 60 -6.71 -6.53 -9.04
C ALA A 60 -6.04 -5.39 -9.83
N TRP A 61 -5.00 -4.78 -9.26
CA TRP A 61 -4.24 -3.72 -9.92
C TRP A 61 -3.47 -4.23 -11.15
N ASN A 62 -2.87 -5.43 -11.07
CA ASN A 62 -2.16 -6.04 -12.19
C ASN A 62 -3.09 -6.34 -13.37
N ARG A 63 -4.32 -6.80 -13.10
CA ARG A 63 -5.36 -7.00 -14.12
C ARG A 63 -5.75 -5.68 -14.78
N LEU A 64 -5.94 -4.61 -14.01
CA LEU A 64 -6.17 -3.27 -14.55
C LEU A 64 -4.99 -2.79 -15.41
N ALA A 65 -3.75 -2.93 -14.93
CA ALA A 65 -2.56 -2.53 -15.67
C ALA A 65 -2.39 -3.31 -16.98
N ALA A 66 -2.75 -4.61 -17.00
CA ALA A 66 -2.73 -5.43 -18.21
C ALA A 66 -3.74 -4.98 -19.27
N GLU A 67 -4.89 -4.44 -18.85
CA GLU A 67 -5.89 -3.90 -19.80
C GLU A 67 -5.47 -2.57 -20.41
N LEU A 68 -4.55 -1.85 -19.75
CA LEU A 68 -4.03 -0.56 -20.19
C LEU A 68 -2.66 -0.69 -20.89
N GLY A 69 -2.08 -1.89 -20.92
CA GLY A 69 -0.79 -2.19 -21.53
C GLY A 69 -0.79 -3.53 -22.25
N ASP A 70 0.39 -4.12 -22.47
CA ASP A 70 0.52 -5.36 -23.26
C ASP A 70 0.48 -6.64 -22.40
N ARG A 71 0.84 -6.57 -21.12
CA ARG A 71 0.83 -7.71 -20.19
C ARG A 71 0.70 -7.29 -18.73
N ALA A 72 0.26 -8.23 -17.89
CA ALA A 72 0.24 -8.03 -16.44
C ALA A 72 1.68 -7.95 -15.87
N PRO A 73 1.96 -6.98 -14.98
CA PRO A 73 3.20 -6.94 -14.24
C PRO A 73 3.24 -8.03 -13.16
N THR A 74 4.43 -8.52 -12.87
CA THR A 74 4.68 -9.64 -11.95
C THR A 74 5.61 -9.27 -10.79
N THR A 75 6.34 -8.15 -10.89
CA THR A 75 7.31 -7.70 -9.88
C THR A 75 7.08 -6.26 -9.41
N ASN A 76 7.71 -5.89 -8.28
CA ASN A 76 7.82 -4.51 -7.78
C ASN A 76 8.29 -3.52 -8.86
N ALA A 77 9.38 -3.82 -9.55
CA ALA A 77 9.90 -3.01 -10.66
C ALA A 77 8.92 -2.89 -11.85
N GLU A 78 8.22 -3.96 -12.21
CA GLU A 78 7.28 -3.96 -13.33
C GLU A 78 6.03 -3.11 -13.03
N ARG A 79 5.43 -3.21 -11.84
CA ARG A 79 4.30 -2.33 -11.48
C ARG A 79 4.75 -0.88 -11.37
N ALA A 80 5.96 -0.61 -10.86
CA ALA A 80 6.51 0.75 -10.84
C ALA A 80 6.64 1.33 -12.26
N THR A 81 7.09 0.51 -13.22
CA THR A 81 7.19 0.88 -14.64
C THR A 81 5.80 1.15 -15.24
N ALA A 82 4.83 0.27 -14.98
CA ALA A 82 3.45 0.45 -15.44
C ALA A 82 2.80 1.70 -14.83
N ALA A 83 2.98 1.95 -13.53
CA ALA A 83 2.48 3.15 -12.86
C ALA A 83 3.13 4.44 -13.41
N LYS A 84 4.43 4.39 -13.72
CA LYS A 84 5.13 5.51 -14.37
C LYS A 84 4.59 5.80 -15.78
N ALA A 85 4.25 4.75 -16.54
CA ALA A 85 3.65 4.90 -17.86
C ALA A 85 2.23 5.48 -17.80
N LEU A 86 1.43 5.08 -16.81
CA LEU A 86 0.11 5.65 -16.56
C LEU A 86 0.19 7.11 -16.06
N GLY A 87 1.22 7.43 -15.28
CA GLY A 87 1.35 8.73 -14.62
C GLY A 87 0.25 9.01 -13.61
N ARG A 88 0.02 10.29 -13.31
CA ARG A 88 -1.14 10.72 -12.51
C ARG A 88 -2.37 10.77 -13.41
N VAL A 89 -3.26 9.80 -13.26
CA VAL A 89 -4.47 9.69 -14.09
C VAL A 89 -5.45 10.82 -13.72
N PRO A 90 -5.88 11.67 -14.66
CA PRO A 90 -6.81 12.76 -14.36
C PRO A 90 -8.17 12.27 -13.83
N ALA A 91 -8.90 13.14 -13.12
CA ALA A 91 -10.09 12.76 -12.38
C ALA A 91 -11.24 12.18 -13.24
N GLU A 92 -11.39 12.61 -14.49
CA GLU A 92 -12.47 12.11 -15.37
C GLU A 92 -12.19 10.68 -15.89
N PRO A 93 -11.03 10.40 -16.54
CA PRO A 93 -10.68 9.04 -16.91
C PRO A 93 -10.61 8.08 -15.72
N ARG A 94 -10.09 8.55 -14.58
CA ARG A 94 -10.00 7.77 -13.34
C ARG A 94 -11.38 7.35 -12.84
N ARG A 95 -12.39 8.23 -12.92
CA ARG A 95 -13.78 7.91 -12.56
C ARG A 95 -14.36 6.82 -13.43
N ALA A 96 -14.12 6.88 -14.74
CA ALA A 96 -14.57 5.85 -15.67
C ALA A 96 -13.91 4.50 -15.39
N MET A 97 -12.61 4.49 -15.09
CA MET A 97 -11.89 3.28 -14.67
C MET A 97 -12.49 2.68 -13.39
N LEU A 98 -12.69 3.50 -12.35
CA LEU A 98 -13.26 3.06 -11.07
C LEU A 98 -14.70 2.54 -11.21
N ALA A 99 -15.53 3.20 -12.02
CA ALA A 99 -16.89 2.75 -12.30
C ALA A 99 -16.91 1.35 -12.92
N ARG A 100 -15.96 1.07 -13.83
CA ARG A 100 -15.81 -0.25 -14.45
C ARG A 100 -15.32 -1.31 -13.47
N LEU A 101 -14.35 -0.99 -12.62
CA LEU A 101 -13.89 -1.87 -11.54
C LEU A 101 -15.02 -2.22 -10.56
N ALA A 102 -15.87 -1.23 -10.24
CA ALA A 102 -17.02 -1.41 -9.36
C ALA A 102 -18.17 -2.20 -10.00
N ALA A 103 -18.31 -2.14 -11.33
CA ALA A 103 -19.36 -2.84 -12.05
C ALA A 103 -19.11 -4.36 -12.18
N ASP A 104 -17.86 -4.80 -12.09
CA ASP A 104 -17.44 -6.20 -12.23
C ASP A 104 -16.31 -6.55 -11.24
N PRO A 105 -16.56 -6.48 -9.92
CA PRO A 105 -15.51 -6.65 -8.92
C PRO A 105 -14.88 -8.04 -8.95
N ASP A 106 -15.66 -9.10 -9.21
CA ASP A 106 -15.19 -10.49 -9.20
C ASP A 106 -14.15 -10.77 -10.32
N ARG A 107 -14.21 -9.99 -11.41
CA ARG A 107 -13.19 -10.03 -12.46
C ARG A 107 -11.84 -9.52 -11.99
N TYR A 108 -11.76 -8.68 -10.96
CA TYR A 108 -10.52 -8.06 -10.49
C TYR A 108 -10.07 -8.58 -9.12
N MET A 109 -11.02 -8.58 -8.19
CA MET A 109 -10.84 -8.91 -6.79
C MET A 109 -11.38 -10.31 -6.55
N GLY A 110 -10.52 -11.23 -6.13
CA GLY A 110 -10.92 -12.58 -5.83
C GLY A 110 -10.03 -13.21 -4.77
N PRO A 111 -10.52 -14.28 -4.13
CA PRO A 111 -9.79 -14.95 -3.07
C PRO A 111 -8.50 -15.58 -3.56
N TRP A 112 -7.56 -15.76 -2.63
CA TRP A 112 -6.32 -16.46 -2.91
C TRP A 112 -6.59 -17.96 -3.16
N PRO A 113 -5.94 -18.59 -4.16
CA PRO A 113 -6.22 -19.99 -4.51
C PRO A 113 -5.73 -20.99 -3.46
N THR A 114 -4.82 -20.57 -2.58
CA THR A 114 -4.25 -21.38 -1.49
C THR A 114 -4.45 -20.68 -0.16
N GLU A 115 -4.30 -21.43 0.94
CA GLU A 115 -4.38 -20.85 2.28
C GLU A 115 -3.33 -19.73 2.45
N PRO A 116 -3.76 -18.50 2.79
CA PRO A 116 -2.87 -17.38 3.04
C PRO A 116 -1.87 -17.64 4.18
N ALA A 117 -0.61 -17.27 3.99
CA ALA A 117 0.40 -17.33 5.05
C ALA A 117 1.32 -16.11 5.00
N SER A 118 1.64 -15.55 6.17
CA SER A 118 2.65 -14.49 6.33
C SER A 118 3.02 -14.30 7.80
N TYR A 119 4.19 -13.71 8.04
CA TYR A 119 4.59 -13.13 9.32
C TYR A 119 3.66 -11.98 9.77
N ALA A 120 3.09 -11.22 8.83
CA ALA A 120 2.13 -10.16 9.09
C ALA A 120 0.68 -10.68 9.01
N THR A 121 0.33 -11.61 9.91
CA THR A 121 -0.95 -12.35 9.85
C THR A 121 -2.21 -11.48 9.89
N GLY A 122 -2.14 -10.28 10.51
CA GLY A 122 -3.31 -9.41 10.67
C GLY A 122 -3.69 -8.59 9.43
N ILE A 123 -2.97 -8.74 8.31
CA ILE A 123 -3.36 -8.23 6.99
C ILE A 123 -3.59 -9.37 5.98
N LEU A 124 -3.77 -10.60 6.48
CA LEU A 124 -4.28 -11.70 5.67
C LEU A 124 -5.80 -11.61 5.61
N ASP A 125 -6.33 -11.47 4.41
CA ASP A 125 -7.77 -11.48 4.16
C ASP A 125 -8.06 -12.31 2.90
N ASP A 126 -9.29 -12.80 2.77
CA ASP A 126 -9.74 -13.48 1.57
C ASP A 126 -9.74 -12.51 0.38
N ILE A 127 -10.29 -11.31 0.56
CA ILE A 127 -10.25 -10.22 -0.39
C ILE A 127 -9.94 -8.89 0.30
N THR A 128 -9.55 -7.88 -0.47
CA THR A 128 -9.55 -6.51 0.03
C THR A 128 -10.93 -5.90 -0.21
N TYR A 129 -11.77 -5.86 0.83
CA TYR A 129 -13.14 -5.34 0.78
C TYR A 129 -13.20 -3.86 0.34
N ASP A 130 -12.45 -2.99 1.01
CA ASP A 130 -12.46 -1.53 0.76
C ASP A 130 -11.35 -1.10 -0.22
N TRP A 131 -11.23 -1.78 -1.36
CA TRP A 131 -10.09 -1.62 -2.28
C TRP A 131 -10.19 -0.43 -3.24
N LEU A 132 -11.39 -0.04 -3.67
CA LEU A 132 -11.56 0.99 -4.71
C LEU A 132 -10.96 2.36 -4.33
N PRO A 133 -11.14 2.88 -3.09
CA PRO A 133 -10.51 4.16 -2.71
C PRO A 133 -8.98 4.09 -2.71
N ILE A 134 -8.41 2.90 -2.44
CA ILE A 134 -6.96 2.70 -2.45
C ILE A 134 -6.46 2.71 -3.90
N VAL A 135 -7.16 2.01 -4.82
CA VAL A 135 -6.85 2.06 -6.25
C VAL A 135 -6.99 3.47 -6.81
N ASP A 136 -8.03 4.21 -6.44
CA ASP A 136 -8.20 5.62 -6.81
C ASP A 136 -7.00 6.46 -6.36
N GLY A 137 -6.58 6.33 -5.09
CA GLY A 137 -5.41 7.02 -4.56
C GLY A 137 -4.12 6.70 -5.31
N MET A 138 -3.91 5.42 -5.68
CA MET A 138 -2.75 5.01 -6.47
C MET A 138 -2.78 5.63 -7.88
N LEU A 139 -3.91 5.54 -8.59
CA LEU A 139 -4.07 6.13 -9.93
C LEU A 139 -3.94 7.66 -9.92
N ALA A 140 -4.47 8.33 -8.89
CA ALA A 140 -4.40 9.78 -8.75
C ALA A 140 -2.98 10.29 -8.53
N THR A 141 -2.10 9.47 -7.95
CA THR A 141 -0.80 9.92 -7.44
C THR A 141 0.39 9.32 -8.20
N GLY A 142 0.14 8.39 -9.13
CA GLY A 142 1.18 7.61 -9.80
C GLY A 142 1.75 6.49 -8.91
N GLY A 143 1.02 6.14 -7.86
CA GLY A 143 1.31 5.06 -6.94
C GLY A 143 0.93 3.68 -7.47
N PHE A 144 1.31 2.64 -6.74
CA PHE A 144 1.05 1.24 -7.10
C PHE A 144 1.18 0.33 -5.87
N PRO A 145 0.58 -0.88 -5.90
CA PRO A 145 0.67 -1.78 -4.77
C PRO A 145 2.01 -2.55 -4.80
N LEU A 146 2.57 -2.74 -3.62
CA LEU A 146 3.82 -3.44 -3.35
C LEU A 146 3.52 -4.84 -2.80
N VAL A 147 4.34 -5.79 -3.20
CA VAL A 147 4.43 -7.10 -2.54
C VAL A 147 5.69 -7.10 -1.68
N ALA A 148 5.56 -7.40 -0.39
CA ALA A 148 6.68 -7.53 0.53
C ALA A 148 6.82 -8.97 1.03
N THR A 149 8.05 -9.40 1.27
CA THR A 149 8.35 -10.74 1.76
C THR A 149 8.23 -10.81 3.28
N ASP A 150 8.18 -12.02 3.84
CA ASP A 150 8.23 -12.20 5.29
C ASP A 150 9.54 -11.69 5.90
N ASP A 151 10.65 -11.70 5.15
CA ASP A 151 11.92 -11.13 5.61
C ASP A 151 11.87 -9.60 5.67
N ASP A 152 11.15 -8.95 4.74
CA ASP A 152 10.87 -7.51 4.82
C ASP A 152 10.06 -7.19 6.09
N PHE A 153 9.05 -7.99 6.42
CA PHE A 153 8.25 -7.77 7.63
C PHE A 153 9.01 -8.06 8.92
N ARG A 154 9.86 -9.09 8.97
CA ARG A 154 10.74 -9.34 10.12
C ARG A 154 11.71 -8.20 10.33
N ALA A 155 12.34 -7.72 9.26
CA ALA A 155 13.24 -6.57 9.31
C ALA A 155 12.52 -5.31 9.78
N ALA A 156 11.32 -5.04 9.25
CA ALA A 156 10.50 -3.91 9.67
C ALA A 156 10.09 -4.00 11.14
N HIS A 157 9.68 -5.17 11.61
CA HIS A 157 9.30 -5.40 13.00
C HIS A 157 10.48 -5.16 13.96
N ARG A 158 11.68 -5.66 13.61
CA ARG A 158 12.92 -5.36 14.35
C ARG A 158 13.24 -3.87 14.35
N LEU A 159 13.28 -3.23 13.17
CA LEU A 159 13.62 -1.81 13.04
C LEU A 159 12.65 -0.89 13.80
N GLY A 160 11.35 -1.22 13.79
CA GLY A 160 10.34 -0.51 14.57
C GLY A 160 10.67 -0.47 16.06
N HIS A 161 11.11 -1.59 16.63
CA HIS A 161 11.51 -1.67 18.03
C HIS A 161 12.90 -1.08 18.32
N THR A 162 13.83 -1.20 17.38
CA THR A 162 15.19 -0.67 17.54
C THR A 162 15.19 0.87 17.56
N HIS A 163 14.35 1.48 16.73
CA HIS A 163 14.39 2.93 16.49
C HIS A 163 13.23 3.71 17.10
N THR A 164 12.25 3.03 17.69
CA THR A 164 11.12 3.68 18.35
C THR A 164 10.81 2.99 19.68
N SER A 165 10.14 3.69 20.58
CA SER A 165 9.57 3.11 21.79
C SER A 165 8.19 2.47 21.56
N ILE A 166 7.74 2.34 20.30
CA ILE A 166 6.42 1.82 19.97
C ILE A 166 6.47 0.29 20.00
N PRO A 167 5.70 -0.37 20.89
CA PRO A 167 5.56 -1.84 20.91
C PRO A 167 4.64 -2.31 19.78
N VAL A 168 5.12 -2.21 18.55
CA VAL A 168 4.35 -2.47 17.33
C VAL A 168 4.33 -3.98 17.03
N CYS A 169 3.19 -4.57 16.67
CA CYS A 169 3.17 -5.98 16.26
C CYS A 169 3.74 -6.15 14.83
N PRO A 170 4.03 -7.38 14.36
CA PRO A 170 4.47 -7.63 12.97
C PRO A 170 3.59 -6.96 11.91
N THR A 171 2.27 -7.07 12.07
CA THR A 171 1.28 -6.46 11.17
C THR A 171 1.32 -4.94 11.21
N GLY A 172 1.51 -4.36 12.40
CA GLY A 172 1.63 -2.93 12.55
C GLY A 172 2.87 -2.36 11.89
N ALA A 173 3.96 -3.12 11.84
CA ALA A 173 5.18 -2.72 11.16
C ALA A 173 5.11 -2.94 9.62
N ALA A 174 4.05 -3.54 9.08
CA ALA A 174 4.01 -3.98 7.68
C ALA A 174 4.18 -2.83 6.67
N GLY A 175 3.72 -1.61 6.99
CA GLY A 175 3.98 -0.42 6.17
C GLY A 175 5.48 -0.15 5.97
N LEU A 176 6.30 -0.37 7.00
CA LEU A 176 7.76 -0.29 6.90
C LEU A 176 8.34 -1.46 6.09
N GLY A 177 7.75 -2.65 6.15
CA GLY A 177 8.12 -3.77 5.28
C GLY A 177 7.90 -3.45 3.79
N GLY A 178 6.79 -2.78 3.48
CA GLY A 178 6.55 -2.25 2.13
C GLY A 178 7.60 -1.25 1.69
N LEU A 179 8.04 -0.36 2.59
CA LEU A 179 9.09 0.60 2.29
C LEU A 179 10.43 -0.08 1.99
N LEU A 180 10.79 -1.13 2.74
CA LEU A 180 11.99 -1.93 2.49
C LEU A 180 11.92 -2.64 1.12
N ALA A 181 10.75 -3.21 0.77
CA ALA A 181 10.52 -3.82 -0.54
C ALA A 181 10.63 -2.81 -1.68
N LEU A 182 10.05 -1.60 -1.51
CA LEU A 182 10.18 -0.50 -2.46
C LEU A 182 11.65 -0.10 -2.66
N GLN A 183 12.40 0.03 -1.56
CA GLN A 183 13.80 0.41 -1.61
C GLN A 183 14.65 -0.62 -2.35
N ARG A 184 14.45 -1.91 -2.04
CA ARG A 184 15.17 -3.02 -2.67
C ARG A 184 14.87 -3.12 -4.17
N ASP A 185 13.61 -3.03 -4.56
CA ASP A 185 13.17 -3.45 -5.90
C ASP A 185 13.00 -2.31 -6.90
N VAL A 186 12.84 -1.06 -6.43
CA VAL A 186 12.41 0.06 -7.27
C VAL A 186 13.27 1.30 -7.10
N ALA A 187 13.53 1.72 -5.86
CA ALA A 187 14.14 3.00 -5.55
C ALA A 187 15.20 2.84 -4.44
N PRO A 188 16.45 2.46 -4.79
CA PRO A 188 17.48 2.19 -3.78
C PRO A 188 17.86 3.43 -2.95
N ASP A 189 17.71 4.61 -3.54
CA ASP A 189 17.90 5.88 -2.88
C ASP A 189 16.57 6.61 -2.72
N LEU A 190 16.16 6.80 -1.46
CA LEU A 190 14.98 7.55 -1.05
C LEU A 190 15.37 8.83 -0.29
N ALA A 191 16.65 9.22 -0.34
CA ALA A 191 17.14 10.41 0.34
C ALA A 191 16.39 11.65 -0.13
N GLY A 192 15.90 12.43 0.84
CA GLY A 192 15.15 13.67 0.59
C GLY A 192 13.64 13.47 0.36
N GLU A 193 13.13 12.25 0.22
CA GLU A 193 11.69 12.00 0.30
C GLU A 193 11.20 12.05 1.75
N ARG A 194 10.15 12.81 2.02
CA ARG A 194 9.38 12.68 3.26
C ARG A 194 8.36 11.57 3.09
N ILE A 195 8.57 10.48 3.81
CA ILE A 195 7.77 9.27 3.71
C ILE A 195 7.01 9.05 5.02
N ALA A 196 5.71 8.81 4.91
CA ALA A 196 4.86 8.41 6.03
C ALA A 196 4.54 6.92 5.93
N LEU A 197 4.46 6.29 7.10
CA LEU A 197 3.99 4.94 7.31
C LEU A 197 3.23 4.88 8.64
N VAL A 198 2.37 3.89 8.81
CA VAL A 198 1.52 3.74 10.00
C VAL A 198 1.92 2.49 10.77
N PHE A 199 2.28 2.66 12.04
CA PHE A 199 2.38 1.54 12.97
C PHE A 199 1.00 1.17 13.49
N SER A 200 0.35 0.23 12.80
CA SER A 200 -1.04 -0.18 13.06
C SER A 200 -1.13 -1.44 13.93
N GLY A 201 -1.24 -1.26 15.24
CA GLY A 201 -1.46 -2.37 16.16
C GLY A 201 -0.30 -2.60 17.12
N HIS A 202 -0.67 -3.12 18.28
CA HIS A 202 0.20 -3.31 19.42
C HIS A 202 0.63 -4.77 19.53
N GLN A 203 1.88 -5.01 19.90
CA GLN A 203 2.41 -6.34 20.18
C GLN A 203 1.66 -6.98 21.35
N ARG A 204 1.17 -8.21 21.17
CA ARG A 204 0.39 -8.96 22.15
C ARG A 204 1.14 -10.19 22.63
N PRO A 205 0.80 -10.75 23.80
CA PRO A 205 1.28 -12.07 24.19
C PRO A 205 0.99 -13.11 23.09
N GLY A 206 2.02 -13.85 22.66
CA GLY A 206 1.93 -14.83 21.59
C GLY A 206 2.35 -14.31 20.21
N ASP A 207 2.51 -13.00 20.03
CA ASP A 207 3.15 -12.46 18.84
C ASP A 207 4.64 -12.87 18.80
N PRO A 208 5.22 -13.04 17.61
CA PRO A 208 6.65 -13.19 17.45
C PRO A 208 7.42 -12.08 18.18
N ILE A 209 8.58 -12.43 18.74
CA ILE A 209 9.49 -11.44 19.33
C ILE A 209 10.26 -10.76 18.19
N PRO A 210 10.47 -9.43 18.22
CA PRO A 210 11.32 -8.76 17.24
C PRO A 210 12.75 -9.32 17.32
N SER A 211 13.21 -9.93 16.23
CA SER A 211 14.52 -10.60 16.11
C SER A 211 15.36 -10.00 14.99
#